data_AF-A0A5C6RG55-F1
#
_entry.id   AF-A0A5C6RG55-F1
#
_cell.length_a   1.000
_cell.length_b   1.000
_cell.length_c   1.000
_cell.angle_alpha   90.00
_cell.angle_beta   90.00
_cell.angle_gamma   90.00
#
_symmetry.space_group_name_H-M   'P 1'
#
loop_
_entity.id
_entity.type
_entity.pdbx_description
1 polymer ?
#
loop_
_entity_poly.entity_id
_entity_poly.type
_entity_poly.pdbx_seq_one_letter_code
_entity_poly.pdbx_strand_id
1 'polypeptide(L)'
;MYRLLLFIAVFSLAGLMALMPAPAARHIVPEMAVAQLLAELGDTLVVQADTALAGVSAEAGRQIVHTGFASGPDGNRISKQSKHFVCTACHNMEREDPDLTVADPQARLEYARDNGLPFLQGTTLYGAVDRTRFYNGDYEKKYGSLVEAARNDLREAIQLCATECSQGRALAPWEMESVVAYLQSIGLKVKDLELSVQDLEILETARREGKGLEKARQLVRSRFLQGSPATFVAPPEDRKAGYPVDTTSVENGRLVYELSCLHCHENEKYSFFRLDHAQLTFQHLAKHFPKYTQYSTYQVGRYGTSPVPGYKPYMPNYTLEKMSHQQMEDLRAYIEFRAEGQGR
;
A
#
# COMPACT_ATOMS: atom_id res chain seq x y z
N MET A 1 -31.49 -36.37 -56.30
CA MET A 1 -31.72 -34.91 -56.24
C MET A 1 -31.99 -34.33 -54.83
N TYR A 2 -31.85 -35.10 -53.74
CA TYR A 2 -32.11 -34.59 -52.36
C TYR A 2 -30.87 -34.38 -51.47
N ARG A 3 -29.66 -34.72 -51.94
CA ARG A 3 -28.42 -34.62 -51.15
C ARG A 3 -27.60 -33.34 -51.39
N LEU A 4 -27.96 -32.52 -52.37
CA LEU A 4 -27.20 -31.31 -52.73
C LEU A 4 -27.74 -30.02 -52.07
N LEU A 5 -28.95 -30.06 -51.49
CA LEU A 5 -29.59 -28.90 -50.86
C LEU A 5 -29.21 -28.69 -49.38
N LEU A 6 -28.62 -29.70 -48.71
CA LEU A 6 -28.25 -29.58 -47.29
C LEU A 6 -26.89 -28.88 -47.06
N PHE A 7 -26.02 -28.82 -48.07
CA PHE A 7 -24.68 -28.23 -47.92
C PHE A 7 -24.66 -26.69 -48.04
N ILE A 8 -25.68 -26.09 -48.66
CA ILE A 8 -25.74 -24.62 -48.83
C ILE A 8 -26.33 -23.94 -47.57
N ALA A 9 -27.17 -24.64 -46.80
CA ALA A 9 -27.81 -24.09 -45.59
C ALA A 9 -26.86 -24.03 -44.36
N VAL A 10 -25.81 -24.86 -44.30
CA VAL A 10 -24.86 -24.87 -43.17
C VAL A 10 -23.78 -23.79 -43.32
N PHE A 11 -23.43 -23.40 -44.56
CA PHE A 11 -22.46 -22.32 -44.80
C PHE A 11 -23.07 -20.90 -44.73
N SER A 12 -24.39 -20.76 -44.81
CA SER A 12 -25.06 -19.46 -44.64
C SER A 12 -25.27 -19.08 -43.16
N LEU A 13 -25.21 -20.04 -42.23
CA LEU A 13 -25.32 -19.75 -40.79
C LEU A 13 -23.98 -19.36 -40.15
N ALA A 14 -22.85 -19.81 -40.72
CA ALA A 14 -21.51 -19.44 -40.24
C ALA A 14 -21.11 -18.00 -40.63
N GLY A 15 -21.74 -17.42 -41.65
CA GLY A 15 -21.48 -16.04 -42.09
C GLY A 15 -22.17 -14.94 -41.27
N LEU A 16 -23.22 -15.28 -40.48
CA LEU A 16 -23.97 -14.29 -39.70
C LEU A 16 -23.44 -14.08 -38.27
N MET A 17 -22.60 -14.98 -37.74
CA MET A 17 -21.99 -14.77 -36.41
C MET A 17 -20.80 -13.79 -36.43
N ALA A 18 -20.28 -13.42 -37.60
CA ALA A 18 -19.16 -12.47 -37.74
C ALA A 18 -19.60 -10.98 -37.77
N LEU A 19 -20.89 -10.70 -37.61
CA LEU A 19 -21.48 -9.34 -37.67
C LEU A 19 -22.18 -8.94 -36.37
N MET A 20 -21.82 -9.53 -35.23
CA MET A 20 -22.16 -8.90 -33.96
C MET A 20 -21.25 -7.67 -33.79
N PRO A 21 -21.80 -6.44 -33.77
CA PRO A 21 -21.00 -5.28 -33.45
C PRO A 21 -20.37 -5.52 -32.07
N ALA A 22 -19.07 -5.21 -31.94
CA ALA A 22 -18.43 -5.19 -30.65
C ALA A 22 -19.33 -4.39 -29.68
N PRO A 23 -19.59 -4.89 -28.45
CA PRO A 23 -20.41 -4.16 -27.50
C PRO A 23 -19.87 -2.74 -27.40
N ALA A 24 -20.75 -1.75 -27.59
CA ALA A 24 -20.35 -0.35 -27.57
C ALA A 24 -19.54 -0.09 -26.30
N ALA A 25 -18.36 0.50 -26.45
CA ALA A 25 -17.48 0.79 -25.33
C ALA A 25 -18.25 1.62 -24.30
N ARG A 26 -18.42 1.09 -23.08
CA ARG A 26 -19.19 1.74 -22.01
C ARG A 26 -18.48 2.99 -21.56
N HIS A 27 -19.11 4.17 -21.59
CA HIS A 27 -18.48 5.42 -21.15
C HIS A 27 -17.60 5.30 -19.89
N ILE A 28 -16.45 5.98 -19.90
CA ILE A 28 -15.56 6.10 -18.75
C ILE A 28 -16.31 6.88 -17.68
N VAL A 29 -16.46 6.27 -16.50
CA VAL A 29 -17.19 6.85 -15.36
C VAL A 29 -16.27 6.97 -14.13
N PRO A 30 -16.52 7.92 -13.22
CA PRO A 30 -15.68 8.17 -12.05
C PRO A 30 -15.35 6.93 -11.20
N GLU A 31 -16.32 6.02 -11.01
CA GLU A 31 -16.18 4.81 -10.19
C GLU A 31 -15.58 3.60 -10.93
N MET A 32 -15.27 3.72 -12.22
CA MET A 32 -14.61 2.67 -12.98
C MET A 32 -13.23 2.38 -12.36
N ALA A 33 -12.88 1.10 -12.19
CA ALA A 33 -11.56 0.72 -11.71
C ALA A 33 -10.48 1.06 -12.74
N VAL A 34 -9.34 1.57 -12.29
CA VAL A 34 -8.21 1.89 -13.18
C VAL A 34 -7.67 0.63 -13.84
N ALA A 35 -7.54 -0.48 -13.10
CA ALA A 35 -7.26 -1.80 -13.66
C ALA A 35 -8.20 -2.20 -14.81
N GLN A 36 -9.52 -1.92 -14.69
CA GLN A 36 -10.48 -2.19 -15.76
C GLN A 36 -10.21 -1.29 -16.98
N LEU A 37 -10.05 0.02 -16.75
CA LEU A 37 -9.74 0.96 -17.83
C LEU A 37 -8.46 0.59 -18.59
N LEU A 38 -7.39 0.23 -17.87
CA LEU A 38 -6.13 -0.22 -18.46
C LEU A 38 -6.32 -1.51 -19.27
N ALA A 39 -7.10 -2.47 -18.77
CA ALA A 39 -7.40 -3.71 -19.50
C ALA A 39 -8.18 -3.44 -20.79
N GLU A 40 -9.17 -2.54 -20.74
CA GLU A 40 -9.93 -2.10 -21.93
C GLU A 40 -9.05 -1.36 -22.94
N LEU A 41 -7.99 -0.69 -22.48
CA LEU A 41 -6.95 -0.11 -23.32
C LEU A 41 -5.87 -1.12 -23.78
N GLY A 42 -6.05 -2.41 -23.48
CA GLY A 42 -5.15 -3.48 -23.91
C GLY A 42 -3.83 -3.58 -23.11
N ASP A 43 -3.80 -3.09 -21.87
CA ASP A 43 -2.65 -3.24 -20.98
C ASP A 43 -2.56 -4.67 -20.44
N THR A 44 -1.39 -5.30 -20.58
CA THR A 44 -1.14 -6.67 -20.13
C THR A 44 -0.56 -6.77 -18.72
N LEU A 45 -0.23 -5.64 -18.09
CA LEU A 45 0.32 -5.59 -16.73
C LEU A 45 -0.79 -5.50 -15.66
N VAL A 46 -2.05 -5.57 -16.05
CA VAL A 46 -3.18 -5.53 -15.12
C VAL A 46 -3.20 -6.80 -14.29
N VAL A 47 -3.15 -6.64 -12.96
CA VAL A 47 -3.24 -7.78 -12.04
C VAL A 47 -4.69 -8.27 -11.96
N GLN A 48 -4.89 -9.55 -12.24
CA GLN A 48 -6.16 -10.25 -12.09
C GLN A 48 -6.04 -11.38 -11.07
N ALA A 49 -7.00 -11.47 -10.14
CA ALA A 49 -7.08 -12.61 -9.23
C ALA A 49 -7.58 -13.86 -9.98
N ASP A 50 -7.00 -15.02 -9.70
CA ASP A 50 -7.48 -16.30 -10.18
C ASP A 50 -8.66 -16.78 -9.33
N THR A 51 -9.85 -16.34 -9.73
CA THR A 51 -11.12 -16.71 -9.09
C THR A 51 -11.59 -18.13 -9.42
N ALA A 52 -10.90 -18.86 -10.30
CA ALA A 52 -11.23 -20.25 -10.60
C ALA A 52 -10.71 -21.22 -9.53
N LEU A 53 -9.73 -20.80 -8.71
CA LEU A 53 -9.25 -21.60 -7.59
C LEU A 53 -10.31 -21.72 -6.50
N ALA A 54 -10.51 -22.95 -6.02
CA ALA A 54 -11.47 -23.23 -4.96
C ALA A 54 -11.15 -22.46 -3.68
N GLY A 55 -12.16 -21.79 -3.11
CA GLY A 55 -12.06 -21.00 -1.88
C GLY A 55 -11.59 -19.55 -2.07
N VAL A 56 -11.26 -19.12 -3.29
CA VAL A 56 -10.91 -17.73 -3.56
C VAL A 56 -12.12 -16.82 -3.39
N SER A 57 -11.97 -15.80 -2.53
CA SER A 57 -12.96 -14.72 -2.42
C SER A 57 -12.33 -13.44 -1.87
N ALA A 58 -12.86 -12.29 -2.31
CA ALA A 58 -12.44 -10.99 -1.78
C ALA A 58 -12.70 -10.86 -0.27
N GLU A 59 -13.76 -11.50 0.26
CA GLU A 59 -14.04 -11.51 1.69
C GLU A 59 -12.99 -12.30 2.48
N ALA A 60 -12.60 -13.49 2.00
CA ALA A 60 -11.49 -14.22 2.62
C ALA A 60 -10.18 -13.41 2.60
N GLY A 61 -9.89 -12.72 1.48
CA GLY A 61 -8.75 -11.83 1.37
C GLY A 61 -8.78 -10.69 2.38
N ARG A 62 -9.94 -10.05 2.52
CA ARG A 62 -10.17 -9.00 3.51
C ARG A 62 -9.90 -9.52 4.92
N GLN A 63 -10.42 -10.69 5.27
CA GLN A 63 -10.20 -11.27 6.60
C GLN A 63 -8.72 -11.58 6.86
N ILE A 64 -7.99 -12.10 5.85
CA ILE A 64 -6.55 -12.36 5.95
C ILE A 64 -5.79 -11.05 6.18
N VAL A 65 -6.06 -10.01 5.39
CA VAL A 65 -5.37 -8.71 5.47
C VAL A 65 -5.62 -8.01 6.82
N HIS A 66 -6.85 -8.05 7.33
CA HIS A 66 -7.24 -7.31 8.53
C HIS A 66 -7.02 -8.08 9.83
N THR A 67 -7.17 -9.41 9.81
CA THR A 67 -7.17 -10.23 11.05
C THR A 67 -6.17 -11.37 11.02
N GLY A 68 -5.60 -11.69 9.85
CA GLY A 68 -4.72 -12.83 9.66
C GLY A 68 -5.45 -14.18 9.65
N PHE A 69 -6.77 -14.20 9.51
CA PHE A 69 -7.59 -15.42 9.46
C PHE A 69 -8.58 -15.37 8.30
N ALA A 70 -9.08 -16.52 7.88
CA ALA A 70 -10.22 -16.68 6.98
C ALA A 70 -10.81 -18.09 7.14
N SER A 71 -11.97 -18.33 6.54
CA SER A 71 -12.48 -19.70 6.35
C SER A 71 -11.88 -20.28 5.08
N GLY A 72 -11.33 -21.48 5.17
CA GLY A 72 -10.75 -22.22 4.05
C GLY A 72 -11.80 -22.82 3.11
N PRO A 73 -11.36 -23.45 2.00
CA PRO A 73 -12.25 -24.11 1.04
C PRO A 73 -13.09 -25.24 1.65
N ASP A 74 -12.63 -25.83 2.74
CA ASP A 74 -13.30 -26.88 3.52
C ASP A 74 -14.26 -26.31 4.58
N GLY A 75 -14.40 -24.98 4.66
CA GLY A 75 -15.21 -24.28 5.66
C GLY A 75 -14.54 -24.13 7.03
N ASN A 76 -13.35 -24.72 7.23
CA ASN A 76 -12.63 -24.61 8.50
C ASN A 76 -11.82 -23.32 8.56
N ARG A 77 -11.68 -22.74 9.76
CA ARG A 77 -10.82 -21.57 9.95
C ARG A 77 -9.35 -21.94 9.74
N ILE A 78 -8.64 -21.16 8.92
CA ILE A 78 -7.19 -21.34 8.72
C ILE A 78 -6.38 -21.03 9.99
N SER A 79 -5.16 -21.57 10.05
CA SER A 79 -4.17 -21.10 11.00
C SER A 79 -3.83 -19.62 10.75
N LYS A 80 -3.57 -18.86 11.83
CA LYS A 80 -3.25 -17.45 11.73
C LYS A 80 -2.06 -17.22 10.80
N GLN A 81 -2.18 -16.28 9.86
CA GLN A 81 -1.13 -15.94 8.91
C GLN A 81 0.18 -15.56 9.62
N SER A 82 0.08 -14.70 10.64
CA SER A 82 1.20 -14.38 11.52
C SER A 82 0.75 -14.19 12.97
N LYS A 83 1.60 -14.59 13.90
CA LYS A 83 1.40 -14.34 15.34
C LYS A 83 1.70 -12.89 15.73
N HIS A 84 2.44 -12.16 14.90
CA HIS A 84 3.02 -10.86 15.25
C HIS A 84 2.31 -9.68 14.59
N PHE A 85 2.15 -9.72 13.26
CA PHE A 85 1.60 -8.58 12.51
C PHE A 85 0.59 -9.04 11.48
N VAL A 86 -0.45 -8.24 11.29
CA VAL A 86 -1.34 -8.31 10.13
C VAL A 86 -0.99 -7.16 9.20
N CYS A 87 -1.46 -7.19 7.94
CA CYS A 87 -1.10 -6.18 6.95
C CYS A 87 -1.44 -4.75 7.42
N THR A 88 -2.58 -4.57 8.10
CA THR A 88 -3.04 -3.29 8.65
C THR A 88 -2.21 -2.79 9.84
N ALA A 89 -1.24 -3.57 10.33
CA ALA A 89 -0.26 -3.08 11.29
C ALA A 89 0.66 -2.03 10.64
N CYS A 90 0.97 -2.19 9.35
CA CYS A 90 1.95 -1.35 8.65
C CYS A 90 1.39 -0.60 7.44
N HIS A 91 0.20 -0.97 6.94
CA HIS A 91 -0.36 -0.40 5.72
C HIS A 91 -1.79 0.11 5.93
N ASN A 92 -2.11 1.24 5.30
CA ASN A 92 -3.49 1.70 5.15
C ASN A 92 -4.25 0.89 4.07
N MET A 93 -5.57 0.80 4.21
CA MET A 93 -6.46 0.17 3.21
C MET A 93 -7.21 1.20 2.35
N GLU A 94 -6.99 2.48 2.64
CA GLU A 94 -7.63 3.63 2.00
C GLU A 94 -6.55 4.50 1.36
N ARG A 95 -6.96 5.40 0.45
CA ARG A 95 -6.04 6.40 -0.12
C ARG A 95 -5.42 7.20 1.03
N GLU A 96 -4.10 7.38 1.00
CA GLU A 96 -3.37 8.17 2.00
C GLU A 96 -2.63 9.36 1.38
N ASP A 97 -2.41 9.33 0.07
CA ASP A 97 -1.71 10.37 -0.68
C ASP A 97 -2.73 11.28 -1.39
N PRO A 98 -2.75 12.60 -1.11
CA PRO A 98 -3.63 13.53 -1.79
C PRO A 98 -3.23 13.73 -3.26
N ASP A 99 -1.96 13.63 -3.61
CA ASP A 99 -1.48 13.58 -4.99
C ASP A 99 -0.83 12.22 -5.23
N LEU A 100 -1.42 11.40 -6.11
CA LEU A 100 -0.93 10.05 -6.38
C LEU A 100 0.39 10.02 -7.18
N THR A 101 0.82 11.14 -7.76
CA THR A 101 2.00 11.24 -8.62
C THR A 101 3.29 11.51 -7.87
N VAL A 102 3.21 11.86 -6.59
CA VAL A 102 4.37 12.20 -5.75
C VAL A 102 4.27 11.54 -4.38
N ALA A 103 5.41 11.19 -3.80
CA ALA A 103 5.48 10.68 -2.44
C ALA A 103 5.85 11.84 -1.48
N ASP A 104 4.86 12.65 -1.13
CA ASP A 104 5.03 13.79 -0.21
C ASP A 104 4.66 13.40 1.23
N PRO A 105 5.63 13.33 2.15
CA PRO A 105 5.37 12.92 3.52
C PRO A 105 4.55 13.95 4.32
N GLN A 106 4.66 15.25 4.02
CA GLN A 106 3.92 16.30 4.73
C GLN A 106 2.45 16.32 4.27
N ALA A 107 2.21 16.30 2.96
CA ALA A 107 0.86 16.23 2.42
C ALA A 107 0.12 14.97 2.89
N ARG A 108 0.84 13.83 3.01
CA ARG A 108 0.28 12.60 3.59
C ARG A 108 -0.11 12.75 5.06
N LEU A 109 0.70 13.42 5.88
CA LEU A 109 0.38 13.60 7.31
C LEU A 109 -0.89 14.43 7.49
N GLU A 110 -1.03 15.51 6.71
CA GLU A 110 -2.22 16.36 6.72
C GLU A 110 -3.45 15.61 6.21
N TYR A 111 -3.31 14.85 5.12
CA TYR A 111 -4.39 14.02 4.60
C TYR A 111 -4.82 12.95 5.62
N ALA A 112 -3.87 12.30 6.28
CA ALA A 112 -4.14 11.30 7.30
C ALA A 112 -4.92 11.91 8.49
N ARG A 113 -4.52 13.10 8.95
CA ARG A 113 -5.28 13.86 9.98
C ARG A 113 -6.71 14.12 9.52
N ASP A 114 -6.89 14.66 8.32
CA ASP A 114 -8.19 15.13 7.85
C ASP A 114 -9.17 13.97 7.55
N ASN A 115 -8.65 12.78 7.31
CA ASN A 115 -9.43 11.58 6.99
C ASN A 115 -9.42 10.53 8.11
N GLY A 116 -8.84 10.82 9.28
CA GLY A 116 -8.78 9.89 10.41
C GLY A 116 -8.00 8.60 10.12
N LEU A 117 -6.96 8.68 9.29
CA LEU A 117 -6.10 7.56 8.92
C LEU A 117 -4.83 7.54 9.77
N PRO A 118 -4.27 6.35 10.07
CA PRO A 118 -2.95 6.29 10.68
C PRO A 118 -1.84 6.65 9.67
N PHE A 119 -0.72 7.15 10.19
CA PHE A 119 0.46 7.57 9.43
C PHE A 119 1.53 6.48 9.49
N LEU A 120 1.52 5.54 8.55
CA LEU A 120 2.24 4.27 8.65
C LEU A 120 3.49 4.17 7.77
N GLN A 121 4.39 3.24 8.12
CA GLN A 121 5.67 3.00 7.41
C GLN A 121 5.46 2.35 6.04
N GLY A 122 4.44 1.51 5.89
CA GLY A 122 4.15 0.80 4.65
C GLY A 122 3.35 1.67 3.69
N THR A 123 3.54 1.49 2.39
CA THR A 123 2.68 2.11 1.38
C THR A 123 1.26 1.60 1.49
N THR A 124 0.24 2.46 1.47
CA THR A 124 -1.17 2.02 1.39
C THR A 124 -1.38 0.88 0.37
N LEU A 125 -2.20 -0.09 0.77
CA LEU A 125 -2.66 -1.17 -0.11
C LEU A 125 -3.81 -0.74 -1.02
N TYR A 126 -4.42 0.43 -0.79
CA TYR A 126 -5.32 1.05 -1.75
C TYR A 126 -4.58 1.30 -3.06
N GLY A 127 -5.14 0.81 -4.17
CA GLY A 127 -4.50 0.91 -5.49
C GLY A 127 -3.27 0.03 -5.71
N ALA A 128 -2.96 -0.91 -4.81
CA ALA A 128 -1.75 -1.74 -4.93
C ALA A 128 -1.75 -2.60 -6.21
N VAL A 129 -2.93 -3.02 -6.69
CA VAL A 129 -3.09 -3.81 -7.94
C VAL A 129 -2.84 -3.00 -9.21
N ASP A 130 -2.89 -1.67 -9.13
CA ASP A 130 -2.70 -0.78 -10.28
C ASP A 130 -1.21 -0.46 -10.51
N ARG A 131 -0.39 -0.64 -9.47
CA ARG A 131 1.07 -0.46 -9.48
C ARG A 131 1.79 -1.63 -10.14
N THR A 132 2.97 -1.38 -10.68
CA THR A 132 3.79 -2.39 -11.38
C THR A 132 5.12 -2.67 -10.69
N ARG A 133 5.48 -1.90 -9.66
CA ARG A 133 6.76 -2.06 -8.96
C ARG A 133 6.64 -1.98 -7.44
N PHE A 134 7.29 -2.92 -6.75
CA PHE A 134 7.26 -3.08 -5.30
C PHE A 134 8.68 -3.20 -4.73
N TYR A 135 8.86 -3.02 -3.41
CA TYR A 135 10.17 -3.10 -2.76
C TYR A 135 11.28 -2.30 -3.49
N ASN A 136 10.96 -1.05 -3.83
CA ASN A 136 11.82 -0.17 -4.62
C ASN A 136 12.95 0.44 -3.79
N GLY A 137 13.92 1.06 -4.46
CA GLY A 137 14.98 1.84 -3.83
C GLY A 137 15.74 1.04 -2.77
N ASP A 138 15.84 1.62 -1.58
CA ASP A 138 16.69 1.10 -0.51
C ASP A 138 16.17 -0.17 0.16
N TYR A 139 14.99 -0.67 -0.19
CA TYR A 139 14.55 -1.99 0.27
C TYR A 139 15.51 -3.11 -0.15
N GLU A 140 16.26 -2.94 -1.24
CA GLU A 140 17.34 -3.86 -1.63
C GLU A 140 18.47 -3.91 -0.59
N LYS A 141 18.80 -2.79 0.06
CA LYS A 141 19.80 -2.75 1.13
C LYS A 141 19.37 -3.58 2.34
N LYS A 142 18.05 -3.72 2.57
CA LYS A 142 17.48 -4.44 3.72
C LYS A 142 17.25 -5.92 3.42
N TYR A 143 16.70 -6.24 2.26
CA TYR A 143 16.25 -7.59 1.92
C TYR A 143 17.15 -8.32 0.90
N GLY A 144 18.15 -7.63 0.33
CA GLY A 144 19.06 -8.22 -0.65
C GLY A 144 18.31 -8.78 -1.85
N SER A 145 18.74 -9.95 -2.33
CA SER A 145 18.15 -10.61 -3.52
C SER A 145 16.69 -11.02 -3.35
N LEU A 146 16.14 -11.05 -2.12
CA LEU A 146 14.73 -11.36 -1.90
C LEU A 146 13.80 -10.37 -2.62
N VAL A 147 14.24 -9.13 -2.83
CA VAL A 147 13.42 -8.13 -3.53
C VAL A 147 13.33 -8.38 -5.02
N GLU A 148 14.22 -9.17 -5.64
CA GLU A 148 14.31 -9.29 -7.09
C GLU A 148 13.02 -9.87 -7.69
N ALA A 149 12.51 -10.96 -7.11
CA ALA A 149 11.24 -11.55 -7.51
C ALA A 149 10.05 -10.64 -7.18
N ALA A 150 10.06 -10.03 -5.99
CA ALA A 150 9.01 -9.12 -5.54
C ALA A 150 8.93 -7.81 -6.35
N ARG A 151 10.02 -7.39 -7.01
CA ARG A 151 10.14 -6.03 -7.54
C ARG A 151 9.14 -5.70 -8.63
N ASN A 152 8.75 -6.70 -9.42
CA ASN A 152 7.84 -6.52 -10.56
C ASN A 152 6.65 -7.49 -10.51
N ASP A 153 6.39 -8.13 -9.37
CA ASP A 153 5.30 -9.08 -9.20
C ASP A 153 4.61 -8.84 -7.84
N LEU A 154 3.32 -8.50 -7.89
CA LEU A 154 2.54 -8.22 -6.69
C LEU A 154 2.40 -9.44 -5.78
N ARG A 155 2.28 -10.65 -6.34
CA ARG A 155 2.15 -11.89 -5.56
C ARG A 155 3.44 -12.19 -4.82
N GLU A 156 4.57 -12.07 -5.50
CA GLU A 156 5.90 -12.21 -4.87
C GLU A 156 6.12 -11.13 -3.80
N ALA A 157 5.67 -9.89 -4.03
CA ALA A 157 5.72 -8.83 -3.03
C ALA A 157 4.84 -9.12 -1.81
N ILE A 158 3.61 -9.60 -2.00
CA ILE A 158 2.73 -10.04 -0.90
C ILE A 158 3.37 -11.20 -0.16
N GLN A 159 3.97 -12.16 -0.87
CA GLN A 159 4.59 -13.34 -0.29
C GLN A 159 5.81 -12.98 0.56
N LEU A 160 6.67 -12.08 0.06
CA LEU A 160 7.80 -11.53 0.80
C LEU A 160 7.33 -10.79 2.07
N CYS A 161 6.28 -9.98 1.96
CA CYS A 161 5.69 -9.29 3.11
C CYS A 161 5.14 -10.28 4.14
N ALA A 162 4.45 -11.32 3.69
CA ALA A 162 3.85 -12.33 4.55
C ALA A 162 4.90 -13.05 5.41
N THR A 163 6.08 -13.37 4.85
CA THR A 163 7.12 -14.14 5.54
C THR A 163 8.13 -13.27 6.28
N GLU A 164 8.57 -12.16 5.68
CA GLU A 164 9.64 -11.32 6.25
C GLU A 164 9.09 -10.20 7.12
N CYS A 165 8.17 -9.40 6.59
CA CYS A 165 7.64 -8.24 7.30
C CYS A 165 6.65 -8.65 8.39
N SER A 166 5.72 -9.53 8.04
CA SER A 166 4.71 -10.00 8.98
C SER A 166 5.28 -11.07 9.91
N GLN A 167 6.42 -11.68 9.58
CA GLN A 167 6.97 -12.86 10.26
C GLN A 167 5.96 -14.01 10.36
N GLY A 168 5.18 -14.17 9.30
CA GLY A 168 4.15 -15.17 9.19
C GLY A 168 4.58 -16.40 8.41
N ARG A 169 3.64 -17.31 8.22
CA ARG A 169 3.79 -18.39 7.25
C ARG A 169 3.57 -17.87 5.84
N ALA A 170 4.03 -18.65 4.86
CA ALA A 170 3.67 -18.44 3.48
C ALA A 170 2.15 -18.55 3.27
N LEU A 171 1.63 -17.79 2.29
CA LEU A 171 0.23 -17.87 1.91
C LEU A 171 0.05 -19.09 0.99
N ALA A 172 -1.00 -19.87 1.22
CA ALA A 172 -1.41 -20.88 0.27
C ALA A 172 -1.92 -20.22 -1.02
N PRO A 173 -1.92 -20.91 -2.18
CA PRO A 173 -2.34 -20.31 -3.45
C PRO A 173 -3.71 -19.64 -3.39
N TRP A 174 -4.72 -20.29 -2.80
CA TRP A 174 -6.06 -19.70 -2.69
C TRP A 174 -6.10 -18.49 -1.73
N GLU A 175 -5.23 -18.45 -0.71
CA GLU A 175 -5.12 -17.31 0.21
C GLU A 175 -4.50 -16.11 -0.50
N MET A 176 -3.44 -16.33 -1.29
CA MET A 176 -2.82 -15.31 -2.12
C MET A 176 -3.83 -14.70 -3.09
N GLU A 177 -4.53 -15.52 -3.86
CA GLU A 177 -5.52 -15.01 -4.82
C GLU A 177 -6.72 -14.36 -4.14
N SER A 178 -7.10 -14.81 -2.93
CA SER A 178 -8.11 -14.11 -2.12
C SER A 178 -7.63 -12.72 -1.72
N VAL A 179 -6.37 -12.58 -1.26
CA VAL A 179 -5.77 -11.28 -0.96
C VAL A 179 -5.74 -10.40 -2.21
N VAL A 180 -5.30 -10.91 -3.36
CA VAL A 180 -5.32 -10.15 -4.62
C VAL A 180 -6.75 -9.73 -4.98
N ALA A 181 -7.75 -10.61 -4.86
CA ALA A 181 -9.15 -10.28 -5.12
C ALA A 181 -9.67 -9.17 -4.19
N TYR A 182 -9.26 -9.16 -2.92
CA TYR A 182 -9.56 -8.06 -2.01
C TYR A 182 -8.87 -6.75 -2.44
N LEU A 183 -7.58 -6.79 -2.77
CA LEU A 183 -6.84 -5.62 -3.23
C LEU A 183 -7.42 -5.04 -4.52
N GLN A 184 -7.97 -5.88 -5.41
CA GLN A 184 -8.72 -5.42 -6.58
C GLN A 184 -9.99 -4.66 -6.20
N SER A 185 -10.69 -5.07 -5.14
CA SER A 185 -11.89 -4.37 -4.67
C SER A 185 -11.59 -2.94 -4.17
N ILE A 186 -10.38 -2.73 -3.65
CA ILE A 186 -9.85 -1.43 -3.19
C ILE A 186 -8.82 -0.83 -4.16
N GLY A 187 -8.85 -1.23 -5.44
CA GLY A 187 -8.02 -0.62 -6.49
C GLY A 187 -8.43 0.83 -6.78
N LEU A 188 -7.52 1.58 -7.41
CA LEU A 188 -7.75 2.97 -7.81
C LEU A 188 -9.00 3.08 -8.69
N LYS A 189 -9.71 4.19 -8.55
CA LYS A 189 -10.84 4.56 -9.40
C LYS A 189 -10.44 5.67 -10.36
N VAL A 190 -11.13 5.82 -11.48
CA VAL A 190 -10.86 6.89 -12.46
C VAL A 190 -10.92 8.27 -11.82
N LYS A 191 -11.83 8.50 -10.87
CA LYS A 191 -11.89 9.77 -10.12
C LYS A 191 -10.62 10.10 -9.34
N ASP A 192 -9.84 9.08 -8.95
CA ASP A 192 -8.59 9.28 -8.21
C ASP A 192 -7.46 9.82 -9.10
N LEU A 193 -7.60 9.70 -10.42
CA LEU A 193 -6.57 10.09 -11.39
C LEU A 193 -6.61 11.58 -11.75
N GLU A 194 -7.64 12.31 -11.30
CA GLU A 194 -7.80 13.75 -11.54
C GLU A 194 -7.64 14.15 -13.02
N LEU A 195 -8.20 13.32 -13.90
CA LEU A 195 -8.15 13.51 -15.34
C LEU A 195 -8.98 14.74 -15.76
N SER A 196 -8.41 15.55 -16.65
CA SER A 196 -9.15 16.66 -17.27
C SER A 196 -10.19 16.14 -18.26
N VAL A 197 -11.12 17.02 -18.68
CA VAL A 197 -12.09 16.71 -19.75
C VAL A 197 -11.37 16.27 -21.03
N GLN A 198 -10.28 16.96 -21.38
CA GLN A 198 -9.46 16.62 -22.55
C GLN A 198 -8.80 15.24 -22.42
N ASP A 199 -8.31 14.89 -21.22
CA ASP A 199 -7.75 13.56 -20.97
C ASP A 199 -8.82 12.49 -21.18
N LEU A 200 -10.03 12.67 -20.65
CA LEU A 200 -11.14 11.73 -20.82
C LEU A 200 -11.52 11.55 -22.30
N GLU A 201 -11.55 12.64 -23.08
CA GLU A 201 -11.79 12.58 -24.53
C GLU A 201 -10.72 11.79 -25.29
N ILE A 202 -9.44 11.95 -24.91
CA ILE A 202 -8.33 11.18 -25.47
C ILE A 202 -8.51 9.69 -25.18
N LEU A 203 -8.84 9.34 -23.93
CA LEU A 203 -9.04 7.94 -23.51
C LEU A 203 -10.25 7.29 -24.19
N GLU A 204 -11.37 8.00 -24.27
CA GLU A 204 -12.59 7.54 -24.94
C GLU A 204 -12.36 7.32 -26.44
N THR A 205 -11.67 8.25 -27.09
CA THR A 205 -11.33 8.15 -28.51
C THR A 205 -10.41 6.96 -28.75
N ALA A 206 -9.38 6.79 -27.93
CA ALA A 206 -8.45 5.67 -28.06
C ALA A 206 -9.15 4.32 -27.92
N ARG A 207 -10.07 4.19 -26.95
CA ARG A 207 -10.84 2.97 -26.72
C ARG A 207 -11.86 2.69 -27.83
N ARG A 208 -12.55 3.71 -28.33
CA ARG A 208 -13.53 3.58 -29.42
C ARG A 208 -12.88 3.21 -30.74
N GLU A 209 -11.75 3.81 -31.06
CA GLU A 209 -11.10 3.69 -32.37
C GLU A 209 -10.00 2.62 -32.41
N GLY A 210 -9.59 2.10 -31.26
CA GLY A 210 -8.47 1.17 -31.14
C GLY A 210 -7.12 1.77 -31.54
N LYS A 211 -7.02 3.09 -31.62
CA LYS A 211 -5.83 3.83 -32.05
C LYS A 211 -5.25 4.61 -30.88
N GLY A 212 -3.91 4.75 -30.85
CA GLY A 212 -3.25 5.53 -29.79
C GLY A 212 -3.32 4.87 -28.40
N LEU A 213 -3.64 3.58 -28.31
CA LEU A 213 -3.79 2.85 -27.04
C LEU A 213 -2.56 2.98 -26.12
N GLU A 214 -1.35 2.95 -26.67
CA GLU A 214 -0.13 3.14 -25.88
C GLU A 214 -0.06 4.51 -25.21
N LYS A 215 -0.39 5.58 -25.96
CA LYS A 215 -0.43 6.95 -25.40
C LYS A 215 -1.51 7.08 -24.33
N ALA A 216 -2.67 6.44 -24.55
CA ALA A 216 -3.75 6.40 -23.57
C ALA A 216 -3.33 5.67 -22.28
N ARG A 217 -2.66 4.52 -22.39
CA ARG A 217 -2.11 3.80 -21.22
C ARG A 217 -1.07 4.63 -20.48
N GLN A 218 -0.16 5.28 -21.20
CA GLN A 218 0.85 6.16 -20.60
C GLN A 218 0.20 7.34 -19.87
N LEU A 219 -0.84 7.94 -20.45
CA LEU A 219 -1.60 9.01 -19.80
C LEU A 219 -2.24 8.54 -18.49
N VAL A 220 -2.84 7.35 -18.46
CA VAL A 220 -3.40 6.79 -17.23
C VAL A 220 -2.29 6.52 -16.21
N ARG A 221 -1.20 5.86 -16.61
CA ARG A 221 -0.07 5.51 -15.74
C ARG A 221 0.72 6.72 -15.23
N SER A 222 0.69 7.85 -15.92
CA SER A 222 1.34 9.08 -15.43
C SER A 222 0.58 9.76 -14.29
N ARG A 223 -0.65 9.34 -13.98
CA ARG A 223 -1.48 9.92 -12.91
C ARG A 223 -1.29 9.27 -11.56
N PHE A 224 -0.38 8.30 -11.44
CA PHE A 224 -0.02 7.72 -10.16
C PHE A 224 1.37 7.07 -10.20
N LEU A 225 2.04 7.02 -9.05
CA LEU A 225 3.32 6.35 -8.91
C LEU A 225 3.18 4.85 -9.18
N GLN A 226 3.93 4.37 -10.17
CA GLN A 226 3.98 2.95 -10.53
C GLN A 226 4.66 2.07 -9.48
N GLY A 227 5.42 2.70 -8.57
CA GLY A 227 5.99 2.09 -7.37
C GLY A 227 6.43 3.18 -6.40
N SER A 228 6.29 2.93 -5.10
CA SER A 228 6.68 3.92 -4.08
C SER A 228 8.20 4.02 -4.00
N PRO A 229 8.79 5.22 -4.10
CA PRO A 229 10.20 5.44 -3.78
C PRO A 229 10.47 5.16 -2.30
N ALA A 230 11.71 4.76 -2.00
CA ALA A 230 12.14 4.44 -0.66
C ALA A 230 13.62 4.80 -0.48
N THR A 231 13.87 5.79 0.35
CA THR A 231 15.21 6.22 0.75
C THR A 231 15.39 5.97 2.24
N PHE A 232 16.32 5.08 2.60
CA PHE A 232 16.71 4.87 3.99
C PHE A 232 17.83 5.84 4.36
N VAL A 233 17.67 6.50 5.48
CA VAL A 233 18.63 7.48 5.99
C VAL A 233 19.11 7.10 7.38
N ALA A 234 20.29 7.57 7.74
CA ALA A 234 20.81 7.43 9.09
C ALA A 234 20.10 8.40 10.05
N PRO A 235 20.09 8.10 11.37
CA PRO A 235 19.90 9.10 12.42
C PRO A 235 20.84 10.30 12.26
N PRO A 236 20.54 11.46 12.88
CA PRO A 236 21.46 12.60 12.87
C PRO A 236 22.84 12.20 13.38
N GLU A 237 23.89 12.77 12.79
CA GLU A 237 25.27 12.55 13.24
C GLU A 237 25.43 13.00 14.69
N ASP A 238 25.02 14.23 14.99
CA ASP A 238 24.81 14.72 16.36
C ASP A 238 23.33 14.61 16.75
N ARG A 239 23.01 13.60 17.55
CA ARG A 239 21.65 13.33 18.04
C ARG A 239 21.17 14.32 19.10
N LYS A 240 22.07 15.12 19.70
CA LYS A 240 21.67 16.22 20.59
C LYS A 240 21.24 17.43 19.78
N ALA A 241 21.96 17.71 18.69
CA ALA A 241 21.58 18.77 17.76
C ALA A 241 20.30 18.40 17.00
N GLY A 242 20.23 17.18 16.46
CA GLY A 242 19.15 16.74 15.58
C GLY A 242 19.47 16.99 14.11
N TYR A 243 18.50 16.79 13.23
CA TYR A 243 18.62 17.17 11.82
C TYR A 243 18.58 18.69 11.65
N PRO A 244 19.33 19.25 10.69
CA PRO A 244 19.22 20.67 10.36
C PRO A 244 17.87 20.96 9.70
N VAL A 245 17.02 21.70 10.41
CA VAL A 245 15.71 22.17 9.95
C VAL A 245 15.53 23.63 10.36
N ASP A 246 14.76 24.40 9.57
CA ASP A 246 14.63 25.84 9.80
C ASP A 246 13.79 26.16 11.05
N THR A 247 12.72 25.38 11.29
CA THR A 247 11.80 25.54 12.42
C THR A 247 11.26 24.18 12.85
N THR A 248 10.60 24.10 14.01
CA THR A 248 9.88 22.90 14.45
C THR A 248 8.43 23.23 14.80
N SER A 249 7.53 22.29 14.52
CA SER A 249 6.10 22.41 14.80
C SER A 249 5.66 21.36 15.82
N VAL A 250 5.30 21.83 17.03
CA VAL A 250 4.75 20.98 18.10
C VAL A 250 3.47 20.28 17.65
N GLU A 251 2.64 20.97 16.85
CA GLU A 251 1.39 20.40 16.34
C GLU A 251 1.65 19.30 15.31
N ASN A 252 2.58 19.49 14.37
CA ASN A 252 2.96 18.40 13.46
C ASN A 252 3.54 17.22 14.24
N GLY A 253 4.36 17.49 15.25
CA GLY A 253 4.93 16.45 16.10
C GLY A 253 3.87 15.67 16.86
N ARG A 254 2.82 16.35 17.32
CA ARG A 254 1.64 15.73 17.93
C ARG A 254 0.94 14.80 16.95
N LEU A 255 0.69 15.25 15.72
CA LEU A 255 0.07 14.44 14.67
C LEU A 255 0.91 13.20 14.34
N VAL A 256 2.24 13.33 14.23
CA VAL A 256 3.11 12.18 14.03
C VAL A 256 3.00 11.22 15.22
N TYR A 257 3.06 11.72 16.45
CA TYR A 257 2.94 10.86 17.63
C TYR A 257 1.62 10.09 17.67
N GLU A 258 0.50 10.78 17.47
CA GLU A 258 -0.84 10.21 17.60
C GLU A 258 -1.22 9.31 16.43
N LEU A 259 -0.96 9.73 15.18
CA LEU A 259 -1.35 8.96 14.00
C LEU A 259 -0.37 7.83 13.68
N SER A 260 0.88 7.94 14.15
CA SER A 260 1.96 7.02 13.81
C SER A 260 2.36 6.14 14.99
N CYS A 261 2.87 6.75 16.07
CA CYS A 261 3.43 6.00 17.19
C CYS A 261 2.35 5.23 17.96
N LEU A 262 1.24 5.89 18.27
CA LEU A 262 0.15 5.27 19.03
C LEU A 262 -0.55 4.15 18.27
N HIS A 263 -0.57 4.14 16.94
CA HIS A 263 -1.15 3.04 16.16
C HIS A 263 -0.58 1.67 16.55
N CYS A 264 0.73 1.60 16.83
CA CYS A 264 1.39 0.37 17.23
C CYS A 264 1.54 0.22 18.74
N HIS A 265 1.80 1.33 19.43
CA HIS A 265 2.25 1.32 20.82
C HIS A 265 1.15 1.61 21.85
N GLU A 266 0.02 2.17 21.43
CA GLU A 266 -1.13 2.35 22.34
C GLU A 266 -1.74 1.00 22.67
N ASN A 267 -2.01 0.77 23.96
CA ASN A 267 -2.57 -0.48 24.48
C ASN A 267 -1.80 -1.74 24.03
N GLU A 268 -0.52 -1.57 23.70
CA GLU A 268 0.38 -2.63 23.25
C GLU A 268 -0.14 -3.40 22.02
N LYS A 269 -0.90 -2.72 21.14
CA LYS A 269 -1.61 -3.34 20.02
C LYS A 269 -0.71 -4.19 19.12
N TYR A 270 0.47 -3.67 18.77
CA TYR A 270 1.46 -4.36 17.94
C TYR A 270 2.88 -4.36 18.54
N SER A 271 3.06 -3.72 19.70
CA SER A 271 4.35 -3.55 20.37
C SER A 271 4.18 -3.63 21.88
N PHE A 272 5.06 -4.36 22.60
CA PHE A 272 5.04 -4.39 24.07
C PHE A 272 5.68 -3.15 24.71
N PHE A 273 6.23 -2.23 23.90
CA PHE A 273 6.66 -0.94 24.41
C PHE A 273 5.49 0.03 24.41
N ARG A 274 4.74 0.08 25.51
CA ARG A 274 3.56 0.95 25.61
C ARG A 274 3.93 2.44 25.49
N LEU A 275 3.20 3.14 24.65
CA LEU A 275 3.18 4.61 24.58
C LEU A 275 1.76 5.11 24.90
N ASP A 276 1.68 6.25 25.57
CA ASP A 276 0.44 6.93 25.93
C ASP A 276 0.69 8.43 26.20
N HIS A 277 -0.38 9.15 26.53
CA HIS A 277 -0.33 10.59 26.76
C HIS A 277 0.19 11.00 28.16
N ALA A 278 0.75 10.08 28.96
CA ALA A 278 1.27 10.42 30.28
C ALA A 278 2.59 11.20 30.18
N GLN A 279 2.77 12.21 31.03
CA GLN A 279 4.02 13.00 31.06
C GLN A 279 5.27 12.12 31.23
N LEU A 280 5.17 11.04 32.02
CA LEU A 280 6.28 10.11 32.23
C LEU A 280 6.73 9.42 30.94
N THR A 281 5.79 9.09 30.04
CA THR A 281 6.08 8.53 28.72
C THR A 281 6.92 9.50 27.90
N PHE A 282 6.52 10.78 27.87
CA PHE A 282 7.29 11.81 27.16
C PHE A 282 8.64 12.09 27.80
N GLN A 283 8.75 12.11 29.13
CA GLN A 283 10.03 12.24 29.83
C GLN A 283 10.98 11.09 29.48
N HIS A 284 10.46 9.86 29.39
CA HIS A 284 11.25 8.72 28.95
C HIS A 284 11.73 8.90 27.51
N LEU A 285 10.83 9.22 26.57
CA LEU A 285 11.18 9.45 25.18
C LEU A 285 12.20 10.57 25.01
N ALA A 286 11.98 11.74 25.62
CA ALA A 286 12.89 12.90 25.57
C ALA A 286 14.29 12.53 26.10
N LYS A 287 14.36 11.80 27.23
CA LYS A 287 15.63 11.33 27.81
C LYS A 287 16.42 10.41 26.87
N HIS A 288 15.74 9.64 26.03
CA HIS A 288 16.35 8.63 25.16
C HIS A 288 16.50 9.09 23.70
N PHE A 289 15.76 10.10 23.28
CA PHE A 289 15.81 10.68 21.93
C PHE A 289 17.26 10.92 21.44
N PRO A 290 18.13 11.64 22.19
CA PRO A 290 19.47 11.97 21.71
C PRO A 290 20.51 10.86 21.91
N LYS A 291 20.11 9.66 22.37
CA LYS A 291 21.05 8.59 22.77
C LYS A 291 21.19 7.53 21.69
N TYR A 292 22.31 6.83 21.67
CA TYR A 292 22.45 5.61 20.89
C TYR A 292 21.93 4.39 21.67
N THR A 293 20.61 4.22 21.71
CA THR A 293 19.95 3.10 22.41
C THR A 293 18.73 2.62 21.62
N GLN A 294 18.24 1.41 21.93
CA GLN A 294 16.99 0.88 21.38
C GLN A 294 15.73 1.68 21.72
N TYR A 295 15.82 2.64 22.64
CA TYR A 295 14.72 3.55 23.01
C TYR A 295 14.81 4.91 22.30
N SER A 296 15.84 5.15 21.49
CA SER A 296 15.96 6.40 20.75
C SER A 296 15.05 6.38 19.53
N THR A 297 14.11 7.32 19.48
CA THR A 297 13.21 7.51 18.33
C THR A 297 13.98 7.79 17.04
N TYR A 298 15.09 8.56 17.09
CA TYR A 298 15.97 8.72 15.92
C TYR A 298 16.49 7.36 15.42
N GLN A 299 16.95 6.51 16.33
CA GLN A 299 17.52 5.21 15.97
C GLN A 299 16.44 4.29 15.39
N VAL A 300 15.36 4.07 16.13
CA VAL A 300 14.33 3.09 15.75
C VAL A 300 13.48 3.57 14.58
N GLY A 301 13.24 4.88 14.47
CA GLY A 301 12.53 5.45 13.33
C GLY A 301 13.28 5.28 12.01
N ARG A 302 14.62 5.38 12.02
CA ARG A 302 15.45 5.32 10.81
C ARG A 302 15.95 3.93 10.46
N TYR A 303 16.38 3.15 11.44
CA TYR A 303 16.91 1.81 11.21
C TYR A 303 15.92 0.69 11.51
N GLY A 304 14.75 1.02 12.07
CA GLY A 304 13.85 0.01 12.61
C GLY A 304 14.47 -0.68 13.82
N THR A 305 13.83 -1.78 14.23
CA THR A 305 14.43 -2.76 15.15
C THR A 305 14.52 -4.12 14.47
N SER A 306 15.28 -5.03 15.08
CA SER A 306 15.38 -6.41 14.63
C SER A 306 14.68 -7.34 15.61
N PRO A 307 14.03 -8.42 15.14
CA PRO A 307 13.59 -9.50 16.00
C PRO A 307 14.78 -10.04 16.82
N VAL A 308 14.59 -10.23 18.13
CA VAL A 308 15.60 -10.84 19.02
C VAL A 308 15.05 -12.14 19.61
N PRO A 309 15.92 -13.08 20.05
CA PRO A 309 15.45 -14.32 20.68
C PRO A 309 14.48 -14.04 21.84
N GLY A 310 13.28 -14.62 21.77
CA GLY A 310 12.22 -14.40 22.78
C GLY A 310 11.36 -13.15 22.58
N TYR A 311 11.77 -12.20 21.74
CA TYR A 311 10.98 -11.00 21.38
C TYR A 311 11.05 -10.74 19.88
N LYS A 312 10.04 -11.25 19.18
CA LYS A 312 9.97 -11.19 17.71
C LYS A 312 9.35 -9.92 17.11
N PRO A 313 8.41 -9.21 17.76
CA PRO A 313 7.90 -7.95 17.19
C PRO A 313 9.05 -6.98 16.91
N TYR A 314 9.02 -6.33 15.74
CA TYR A 314 9.98 -5.31 15.36
C TYR A 314 9.27 -4.05 14.86
N MET A 315 9.98 -2.92 14.89
CA MET A 315 9.53 -1.66 14.31
C MET A 315 10.10 -1.52 12.89
N PRO A 316 9.28 -1.36 11.85
CA PRO A 316 9.78 -1.07 10.51
C PRO A 316 10.42 0.32 10.42
N ASN A 317 11.31 0.48 9.44
CA ASN A 317 11.98 1.74 9.15
C ASN A 317 11.01 2.71 8.48
N TYR A 318 11.08 3.99 8.84
CA TYR A 318 10.51 5.06 8.01
C TYR A 318 11.52 5.49 6.95
N THR A 319 11.11 5.41 5.68
CA THR A 319 11.84 6.07 4.59
C THR A 319 11.63 7.58 4.67
N LEU A 320 12.45 8.37 3.97
CA LEU A 320 12.24 9.82 3.87
C LEU A 320 10.89 10.20 3.27
N GLU A 321 10.42 9.40 2.33
CA GLU A 321 9.13 9.58 1.66
C GLU A 321 7.95 9.24 2.56
N LYS A 322 8.17 8.53 3.68
CA LYS A 322 7.17 8.20 4.68
C LYS A 322 7.26 9.08 5.93
N MET A 323 8.45 9.46 6.38
CA MET A 323 8.63 10.44 7.46
C MET A 323 9.89 11.26 7.18
N SER A 324 9.72 12.55 6.89
CA SER A 324 10.84 13.43 6.55
C SER A 324 11.77 13.71 7.75
N HIS A 325 12.90 14.37 7.52
CA HIS A 325 13.70 14.90 8.64
C HIS A 325 12.91 15.94 9.43
N GLN A 326 12.19 16.84 8.75
CA GLN A 326 11.32 17.84 9.37
C GLN A 326 10.31 17.20 10.35
N GLN A 327 9.60 16.15 9.92
CA GLN A 327 8.62 15.48 10.78
C GLN A 327 9.23 14.76 11.97
N MET A 328 10.48 14.28 11.85
CA MET A 328 11.20 13.70 12.98
C MET A 328 11.60 14.78 14.01
N GLU A 329 12.01 15.96 13.56
CA GLU A 329 12.30 17.09 14.46
C GLU A 329 11.03 17.71 15.06
N ASP A 330 9.93 17.75 14.31
CA ASP A 330 8.61 18.13 14.83
C ASP A 330 8.18 17.16 15.95
N LEU A 331 8.31 15.85 15.72
CA LEU A 331 8.03 14.81 16.73
C LEU A 331 8.89 15.00 17.98
N ARG A 332 10.19 15.30 17.82
CA ARG A 332 11.07 15.62 18.93
C ARG A 332 10.57 16.81 19.74
N ALA A 333 10.24 17.91 19.05
CA ALA A 333 9.76 19.14 19.69
C ALA A 333 8.47 18.89 20.50
N TYR A 334 7.53 18.10 19.96
CA TYR A 334 6.33 17.70 20.69
C TYR A 334 6.65 16.86 21.94
N ILE A 335 7.56 15.88 21.82
CA ILE A 335 7.96 15.04 22.95
C ILE A 335 8.61 15.86 24.06
N GLU A 336 9.51 16.79 23.72
CA GLU A 336 10.17 17.68 24.68
C GLU A 336 9.15 18.62 25.36
N PHE A 337 8.25 19.23 24.58
CA PHE A 337 7.17 20.08 25.09
C PHE A 337 6.29 19.35 26.12
N ARG A 338 5.88 18.11 25.81
CA ARG A 338 5.06 17.29 26.72
C ARG A 338 5.85 16.81 27.94
N ALA A 339 7.15 16.54 27.81
CA ALA A 339 7.99 16.10 28.92
C ALA A 339 8.13 17.18 30.02
N GLU A 340 8.17 18.45 29.62
CA GLU A 340 8.19 19.62 30.51
C GLU A 340 6.85 19.87 31.23
N GLY A 341 5.79 19.15 30.87
CA GLY A 341 4.47 19.27 31.48
C GLY A 341 3.60 20.37 30.86
N GLN A 342 3.97 20.87 29.68
CA GLN A 342 3.19 21.84 28.93
C GLN A 342 2.10 21.13 28.10
N GLY A 343 0.94 21.78 27.92
CA GLY A 343 -0.19 21.24 27.14
C GLY A 343 -1.12 20.26 27.87
N ARG A 344 -1.49 20.55 29.13
CA ARG A 344 -2.58 19.86 29.83
C ARG A 344 -3.94 20.31 29.37
#